data_AF-F6ERC1-F1
#
_entry.id   AF-F6ERC1-F1
#
_cell.length_a   1.000
_cell.length_b   1.000
_cell.length_c   1.000
_cell.angle_alpha   90.00
_cell.angle_beta   90.00
_cell.angle_gamma   90.00
#
_symmetry.space_group_name_H-M   'P 1'
#
loop_
_entity.id
_entity.type
_entity.pdbx_description
1 polymer ?
#
loop_
_entity_poly.entity_id
_entity_poly.type
_entity_poly.pdbx_seq_one_letter_code
_entity_poly.pdbx_strand_id
1 'polypeptide(L)'
;MAAKFEVPGGWVLQAYQYALDPTDAQAVALESHAGGARFAWNTMLRAVKANLSQREAEKSYGITDADLTPSMVWSFQSLRNDFNTRKHQVAVREDGTPWWAENSKEAYANACKNLAEALKNWSDSRKGTRKGPRVGFPSFKSKRSTRAFAFTTGTIRVEPDRHHVTLPRLGTLRVHESTRKLARRLEHRTARILKATVRFERGRWLVSFTCVVERAASRPGHVKRLAPVVGVDVGVKDLIVAATPDGREVLRVQAPKEFTHASRKLRALQRKAARQQGPWDAVTETRREPSNAWQRTQQAIADQHVRVANLRQDRLHKLTTLLAQSFDVIGTETLAVKNMMAAGGARKKGLNRSIADAGLGEFSRQLDYKTTWYSSALVKADRWYPSSKTCSGCGSVKAKLSLSDRLHVCDNEDCGLNITGIDRDLNAAINLARYARAEQSARFDNGGADRKTTAPAALVAMKPESSDGSASPKSEAA
;
A
#
# COMPACT_ATOMS: atom_id res chain seq x y z
N MET A 1 -11.74 -28.33 -3.18
CA MET A 1 -10.98 -27.13 -2.73
C MET A 1 -10.22 -26.60 -3.93
N ALA A 2 -10.59 -25.44 -4.49
CA ALA A 2 -9.84 -24.85 -5.59
C ALA A 2 -8.43 -24.46 -5.11
N ALA A 3 -7.40 -24.90 -5.84
CA ALA A 3 -6.01 -24.58 -5.54
C ALA A 3 -5.82 -23.05 -5.51
N LYS A 4 -5.14 -22.54 -4.48
CA LYS A 4 -4.76 -21.12 -4.42
C LYS A 4 -3.86 -20.82 -5.61
N PHE A 5 -4.07 -19.68 -6.27
CA PHE A 5 -3.17 -19.25 -7.33
C PHE A 5 -1.79 -18.97 -6.74
N GLU A 6 -0.80 -19.77 -7.14
CA GLU A 6 0.60 -19.57 -6.79
C GLU A 6 1.32 -18.94 -7.98
N VAL A 7 2.21 -17.99 -7.67
CA VAL A 7 3.02 -17.32 -8.69
C VAL A 7 4.09 -18.31 -9.14
N PRO A 8 4.20 -18.64 -10.45
CA PRO A 8 5.22 -19.57 -10.93
C PRO A 8 6.64 -19.08 -10.61
N GLY A 9 7.59 -20.01 -10.50
CA GLY A 9 9.01 -19.67 -10.36
C GLY A 9 9.48 -18.78 -11.51
N GLY A 10 10.26 -17.72 -11.22
CA GLY A 10 10.67 -16.72 -12.21
C GLY A 10 9.62 -15.63 -12.51
N TRP A 11 8.44 -15.72 -11.90
CA TRP A 11 7.39 -14.70 -12.01
C TRP A 11 7.21 -13.95 -10.70
N VAL A 12 6.74 -12.71 -10.80
CA VAL A 12 6.42 -11.86 -9.65
C VAL A 12 5.05 -11.22 -9.83
N LEU A 13 4.36 -10.94 -8.72
CA LEU A 13 3.22 -10.04 -8.75
C LEU A 13 3.71 -8.60 -8.84
N GLN A 14 3.19 -7.89 -9.84
CA GLN A 14 3.50 -6.48 -10.06
C GLN A 14 2.23 -5.72 -10.40
N ALA A 15 2.08 -4.55 -9.76
CA ALA A 15 1.03 -3.61 -10.11
C ALA A 15 1.53 -2.62 -11.18
N TYR A 16 0.71 -2.40 -12.20
CA TYR A 16 0.85 -1.28 -13.14
C TYR A 16 -0.31 -0.33 -12.90
N GLN A 17 0.01 0.91 -12.51
CA GLN A 17 -0.99 1.91 -12.16
C GLN A 17 -0.97 3.05 -13.18
N TYR A 18 -2.16 3.48 -13.60
CA TYR A 18 -2.37 4.56 -14.56
C TYR A 18 -3.49 5.47 -14.05
N ALA A 19 -3.34 6.78 -14.27
CA ALA A 19 -4.40 7.75 -14.03
C ALA A 19 -5.36 7.77 -15.22
N LEU A 20 -6.64 7.52 -14.94
CA LEU A 20 -7.72 7.58 -15.92
C LEU A 20 -8.05 9.05 -16.25
N ASP A 21 -8.38 9.29 -17.51
CA ASP A 21 -8.86 10.55 -18.07
C ASP A 21 -10.27 10.33 -18.63
N PRO A 22 -11.29 10.13 -17.76
CA PRO A 22 -12.63 9.76 -18.18
C PRO A 22 -13.39 10.95 -18.76
N THR A 23 -14.26 10.68 -19.74
CA THR A 23 -15.35 11.62 -20.11
C THR A 23 -16.33 11.79 -18.95
N ASP A 24 -17.19 12.83 -18.98
CA ASP A 24 -18.19 13.06 -17.93
C ASP A 24 -19.11 11.85 -17.70
N ALA A 25 -19.58 11.23 -18.80
CA ALA A 25 -20.39 10.01 -18.73
C ALA A 25 -19.62 8.84 -18.06
N GLN A 26 -18.34 8.67 -18.38
CA GLN A 26 -17.49 7.67 -17.75
C GLN A 26 -17.22 8.00 -16.27
N ALA A 27 -17.05 9.27 -15.92
CA ALA A 27 -16.87 9.70 -14.53
C ALA A 27 -18.11 9.37 -13.69
N VAL A 28 -19.31 9.62 -14.21
CA VAL A 28 -20.58 9.19 -13.58
C VAL A 28 -20.63 7.68 -13.42
N ALA A 29 -20.24 6.92 -14.45
CA ALA A 29 -20.21 5.46 -14.36
C ALA A 29 -19.20 4.95 -13.31
N LEU A 30 -18.02 5.57 -13.19
CA LEU A 30 -17.01 5.26 -12.17
C LEU A 30 -17.56 5.52 -10.75
N GLU A 31 -18.25 6.65 -10.55
CA GLU A 31 -18.93 6.96 -9.29
C GLU A 31 -20.03 5.94 -8.97
N SER A 32 -20.84 5.56 -9.97
CA SER A 32 -21.89 4.54 -9.81
C SER A 32 -21.30 3.20 -9.36
N HIS A 33 -20.20 2.74 -9.98
CA HIS A 33 -19.53 1.49 -9.59
C HIS A 33 -18.99 1.53 -8.17
N ALA A 34 -18.34 2.63 -7.77
CA ALA A 34 -17.86 2.81 -6.41
C ALA A 34 -19.01 2.91 -5.40
N GLY A 35 -20.10 3.58 -5.78
CA GLY A 35 -21.35 3.66 -5.04
C GLY A 35 -21.97 2.28 -4.81
N GLY A 36 -22.04 1.45 -5.85
CA GLY A 36 -22.51 0.07 -5.81
C GLY A 36 -21.66 -0.81 -4.89
N ALA A 37 -20.33 -0.70 -4.97
CA ALA A 37 -19.43 -1.42 -4.06
C ALA A 37 -19.63 -1.00 -2.60
N ARG A 38 -19.78 0.31 -2.33
CA ARG A 38 -20.11 0.82 -0.99
C ARG A 38 -21.46 0.30 -0.49
N PHE A 39 -22.46 0.29 -1.37
CA PHE A 39 -23.80 -0.19 -1.07
C PHE A 39 -23.77 -1.67 -0.67
N ALA A 40 -23.17 -2.55 -1.47
CA ALA A 40 -23.05 -3.98 -1.14
C ALA A 40 -22.33 -4.21 0.20
N TRP A 41 -21.21 -3.52 0.45
CA TRP A 41 -20.52 -3.59 1.76
C TRP A 41 -21.47 -3.24 2.91
N ASN A 42 -22.17 -2.11 2.82
CA ASN A 42 -23.02 -1.63 3.91
C ASN A 42 -24.25 -2.52 4.10
N THR A 43 -24.87 -3.00 3.02
CA THR A 43 -26.00 -3.92 3.05
C THR A 43 -25.62 -5.21 3.76
N MET A 44 -24.49 -5.80 3.38
CA MET A 44 -24.04 -7.06 3.98
C MET A 44 -23.54 -6.88 5.42
N LEU A 45 -22.86 -5.77 5.74
CA LEU A 45 -22.47 -5.47 7.11
C LEU A 45 -23.70 -5.23 8.00
N ARG A 46 -24.78 -4.65 7.47
CA ARG A 46 -26.04 -4.48 8.20
C ARG A 46 -26.68 -5.84 8.48
N ALA A 47 -26.72 -6.74 7.49
CA ALA A 47 -27.25 -8.10 7.68
C ALA A 47 -26.46 -8.88 8.76
N VAL A 48 -25.12 -8.81 8.72
CA VAL A 48 -24.27 -9.44 9.75
C VAL A 48 -24.55 -8.84 11.13
N LYS A 49 -24.63 -7.52 11.26
CA LYS A 49 -24.95 -6.87 12.54
C LYS A 49 -26.33 -7.25 13.06
N ALA A 50 -27.34 -7.27 12.20
CA ALA A 50 -28.69 -7.68 12.57
C ALA A 50 -28.73 -9.12 13.08
N ASN A 51 -28.06 -10.05 12.40
CA ASN A 51 -27.96 -11.45 12.85
C ASN A 51 -27.26 -11.56 14.21
N LEU A 52 -26.17 -10.82 14.43
CA LEU A 52 -25.47 -10.82 15.71
C LEU A 52 -26.32 -10.24 16.84
N SER A 53 -26.98 -9.10 16.60
CA SER A 53 -27.85 -8.46 17.59
C SER A 53 -29.08 -9.30 17.91
N GLN A 54 -29.68 -9.96 16.92
CA GLN A 54 -30.81 -10.88 17.15
C GLN A 54 -30.38 -12.05 18.05
N ARG A 55 -29.25 -12.69 17.74
CA ARG A 55 -28.73 -13.79 18.57
C ARG A 55 -28.37 -13.34 19.99
N GLU A 56 -27.90 -12.12 20.16
CA GLU A 56 -27.61 -11.54 21.48
C GLU A 56 -28.89 -11.26 22.27
N ALA A 57 -29.93 -10.74 21.62
CA ALA A 57 -31.25 -10.54 22.22
C ALA A 57 -31.90 -11.87 22.63
N GLU A 58 -31.89 -12.88 21.77
CA GLU A 58 -32.43 -14.22 22.07
C GLU A 58 -31.76 -14.84 23.30
N LYS A 59 -30.42 -14.73 23.40
CA LYS A 59 -29.68 -15.16 24.60
C LYS A 59 -30.12 -14.40 25.86
N SER A 60 -30.41 -13.10 25.74
CA SER A 60 -30.80 -12.27 26.89
C SER A 60 -32.14 -12.67 27.50
N TYR A 61 -33.03 -13.29 26.71
CA TYR A 61 -34.33 -13.79 27.18
C TYR A 61 -34.32 -15.32 27.41
N GLY A 62 -33.14 -15.95 27.48
CA GLY A 62 -32.98 -17.34 27.90
C GLY A 62 -33.11 -18.40 26.81
N ILE A 63 -33.11 -18.01 25.53
CA ILE A 63 -33.14 -18.99 24.42
C ILE A 63 -31.81 -19.75 24.39
N THR A 64 -31.90 -21.08 24.30
CA THR A 64 -30.73 -21.96 24.29
C THR A 64 -29.94 -21.82 22.98
N ASP A 65 -28.64 -22.14 23.00
CA ASP A 65 -27.79 -22.03 21.81
C ASP A 65 -28.29 -22.84 20.59
N ALA A 66 -29.07 -23.91 20.82
CA ALA A 66 -29.67 -24.74 19.79
C ALA A 66 -30.83 -24.05 19.05
N ASP A 67 -31.56 -23.17 19.73
CA ASP A 67 -32.78 -22.52 19.23
C ASP A 67 -32.53 -21.08 18.74
N LEU A 68 -31.29 -20.60 18.81
CA LEU A 68 -30.93 -19.27 18.33
C LEU A 68 -31.09 -19.15 16.81
N THR A 69 -31.44 -17.96 16.34
CA THR A 69 -31.38 -17.56 14.93
C THR A 69 -30.06 -18.04 14.32
N PRO A 70 -30.07 -18.86 13.24
CA PRO A 70 -28.86 -19.44 12.69
C PRO A 70 -27.74 -18.42 12.44
N SER A 71 -26.52 -18.75 12.83
CA SER A 71 -25.39 -17.82 12.68
C SER A 71 -25.11 -17.57 11.20
N MET A 72 -25.02 -16.29 10.83
CA MET A 72 -24.69 -15.90 9.46
C MET A 72 -23.22 -16.24 9.17
N VAL A 73 -23.00 -17.21 8.27
CA VAL A 73 -21.65 -17.51 7.76
C VAL A 73 -21.17 -16.32 6.94
N TRP A 74 -20.05 -15.73 7.34
CA TRP A 74 -19.48 -14.53 6.69
C TRP A 74 -18.27 -14.83 5.80
N SER A 75 -18.24 -16.01 5.19
CA SER A 75 -17.30 -16.31 4.11
C SER A 75 -17.62 -15.45 2.88
N PHE A 76 -16.64 -15.24 2.00
CA PHE A 76 -16.87 -14.49 0.75
C PHE A 76 -18.05 -15.06 -0.04
N GLN A 77 -18.11 -16.39 -0.21
CA GLN A 77 -19.16 -17.03 -0.98
C GLN A 77 -20.54 -16.84 -0.34
N SER A 78 -20.64 -17.01 0.98
CA SER A 78 -21.90 -16.84 1.71
C SER A 78 -22.42 -15.40 1.60
N LEU A 79 -21.57 -14.41 1.88
CA LEU A 79 -21.95 -13.00 1.77
C LEU A 79 -22.33 -12.61 0.33
N ARG A 80 -21.63 -13.16 -0.67
CA ARG A 80 -21.95 -12.92 -2.08
C ARG A 80 -23.30 -13.52 -2.47
N ASN A 81 -23.59 -14.74 -2.03
CA ASN A 81 -24.86 -15.41 -2.33
C ASN A 81 -26.03 -14.68 -1.68
N ASP A 82 -25.91 -14.33 -0.39
CA ASP A 82 -26.95 -13.56 0.31
C ASP A 82 -27.16 -12.17 -0.31
N PHE A 83 -26.08 -11.47 -0.72
CA PHE A 83 -26.23 -10.22 -1.48
C PHE A 83 -26.96 -10.44 -2.81
N ASN A 84 -26.64 -11.51 -3.54
CA ASN A 84 -27.29 -11.82 -4.81
C ASN A 84 -28.79 -12.08 -4.66
N THR A 85 -29.22 -12.69 -3.55
CA THR A 85 -30.65 -12.84 -3.24
C THR A 85 -31.29 -11.49 -2.94
N ARG A 86 -30.64 -10.65 -2.10
CA ARG A 86 -31.20 -9.36 -1.65
C ARG A 86 -31.26 -8.29 -2.72
N LYS A 87 -30.29 -8.24 -3.64
CA LYS A 87 -30.10 -7.08 -4.57
C LYS A 87 -31.34 -6.77 -5.42
N HIS A 88 -32.16 -7.78 -5.72
CA HIS A 88 -33.39 -7.62 -6.49
C HIS A 88 -34.48 -6.84 -5.73
N GLN A 89 -34.35 -6.71 -4.42
CA GLN A 89 -35.29 -5.97 -3.56
C GLN A 89 -34.66 -4.70 -3.00
N VAL A 90 -33.36 -4.71 -2.71
CA VAL A 90 -32.70 -3.58 -2.02
C VAL A 90 -31.94 -2.64 -2.97
N ALA A 91 -31.61 -3.10 -4.19
CA ALA A 91 -30.88 -2.32 -5.19
C ALA A 91 -31.77 -2.00 -6.39
N VAL A 92 -32.98 -1.52 -6.09
CA VAL A 92 -33.99 -1.04 -7.03
C VAL A 92 -34.26 0.45 -6.81
N ARG A 93 -34.80 1.12 -7.82
CA ARG A 93 -35.30 2.49 -7.74
C ARG A 93 -36.70 2.48 -7.11
N GLU A 94 -37.28 3.66 -6.89
CA GLU A 94 -38.63 3.81 -6.32
C GLU A 94 -39.70 3.11 -7.16
N ASP A 95 -39.51 3.06 -8.48
CA ASP A 95 -40.37 2.37 -9.44
C ASP A 95 -40.13 0.84 -9.50
N GLY A 96 -39.25 0.29 -8.66
CA GLY A 96 -38.88 -1.13 -8.65
C GLY A 96 -37.83 -1.52 -9.71
N THR A 97 -37.39 -0.61 -10.58
CA THR A 97 -36.40 -0.90 -11.61
C THR A 97 -35.02 -1.17 -10.99
N PRO A 98 -34.35 -2.30 -11.32
CA PRO A 98 -33.06 -2.64 -10.74
C PRO A 98 -31.93 -1.75 -11.30
N TRP A 99 -31.37 -0.87 -10.46
CA TRP A 99 -30.18 -0.09 -10.83
C TRP A 99 -28.88 -0.91 -10.69
N TRP A 100 -28.91 -2.06 -10.02
CA TRP A 100 -27.69 -2.87 -9.84
C TRP A 100 -27.12 -3.41 -11.16
N ALA A 101 -27.95 -3.55 -12.20
CA ALA A 101 -27.54 -4.04 -13.51
C ALA A 101 -26.70 -3.02 -14.29
N GLU A 102 -26.75 -1.74 -13.92
CA GLU A 102 -25.94 -0.67 -14.55
C GLU A 102 -24.44 -0.89 -14.29
N ASN A 103 -24.10 -1.43 -13.13
CA ASN A 103 -22.71 -1.69 -12.72
C ASN A 103 -22.27 -3.12 -13.00
N SER A 104 -20.97 -3.33 -13.11
CA SER A 104 -20.43 -4.69 -13.17
C SER A 104 -20.70 -5.46 -11.87
N LYS A 105 -21.11 -6.73 -12.01
CA LYS A 105 -21.26 -7.68 -10.89
C LYS A 105 -20.03 -7.76 -9.98
N GLU A 106 -18.85 -7.52 -10.56
CA GLU A 106 -17.56 -7.55 -9.87
C GLU A 106 -17.41 -6.45 -8.81
N ALA A 107 -18.08 -5.29 -8.99
CA ALA A 107 -18.05 -4.21 -8.00
C ALA A 107 -18.67 -4.67 -6.66
N TYR A 108 -19.80 -5.37 -6.73
CA TYR A 108 -20.50 -5.92 -5.58
C TYR A 108 -19.78 -7.14 -4.99
N ALA A 109 -19.33 -8.07 -5.84
CA ALA A 109 -18.63 -9.26 -5.39
C ALA A 109 -17.33 -8.91 -4.65
N ASN A 110 -16.52 -7.97 -5.17
CA ASN A 110 -15.31 -7.52 -4.49
C ASN A 110 -15.63 -6.80 -3.16
N ALA A 111 -16.75 -6.09 -3.06
CA ALA A 111 -17.18 -5.50 -1.79
C ALA A 111 -17.50 -6.57 -0.73
N CYS A 112 -18.23 -7.63 -1.11
CA CYS A 112 -18.51 -8.77 -0.24
C CYS A 112 -17.22 -9.50 0.17
N LYS A 113 -16.28 -9.67 -0.76
CA LYS A 113 -14.96 -10.25 -0.49
C LYS A 113 -14.18 -9.44 0.55
N ASN A 114 -14.11 -8.13 0.36
CA ASN A 114 -13.41 -7.25 1.28
C ASN A 114 -14.06 -7.28 2.68
N LEU A 115 -15.39 -7.39 2.76
CA LEU A 115 -16.11 -7.47 4.03
C LEU A 115 -15.80 -8.79 4.75
N ALA A 116 -15.85 -9.92 4.03
CA ALA A 116 -15.48 -11.22 4.57
C ALA A 116 -14.05 -11.21 5.14
N GLU A 117 -13.10 -10.60 4.41
CA GLU A 117 -11.72 -10.45 4.88
C GLU A 117 -11.62 -9.56 6.13
N ALA A 118 -12.38 -8.47 6.19
CA ALA A 118 -12.40 -7.59 7.37
C ALA A 118 -12.97 -8.29 8.61
N LEU A 119 -14.05 -9.07 8.44
CA LEU A 119 -14.67 -9.85 9.52
C LEU A 119 -13.76 -10.99 9.98
N LYS A 120 -13.09 -11.67 9.04
CA LYS A 120 -12.06 -12.67 9.37
C LYS A 120 -10.91 -12.05 10.15
N ASN A 121 -10.38 -10.90 9.70
CA ASN A 121 -9.30 -10.20 10.40
C ASN A 121 -9.69 -9.79 11.83
N TRP A 122 -10.95 -9.35 12.04
CA TRP A 122 -11.48 -9.10 13.38
C TRP A 122 -11.54 -10.38 14.22
N SER A 123 -12.07 -11.48 13.65
CA SER A 123 -12.20 -12.76 14.37
C SER A 123 -10.83 -13.33 14.77
N ASP A 124 -9.88 -13.36 13.84
CA ASP A 124 -8.51 -13.82 14.09
C ASP A 124 -7.79 -12.92 15.09
N SER A 125 -8.03 -11.60 15.02
CA SER A 125 -7.49 -10.65 16.00
C SER A 125 -8.07 -10.87 17.40
N ARG A 126 -9.37 -11.17 17.52
CA ARG A 126 -10.02 -11.46 18.80
C ARG A 126 -9.51 -12.79 19.40
N LYS A 127 -9.21 -13.78 18.55
CA LYS A 127 -8.64 -15.09 18.94
C LYS A 127 -7.13 -15.07 19.19
N GLY A 128 -6.45 -13.96 18.94
CA GLY A 128 -4.99 -13.86 19.08
C GLY A 128 -4.19 -14.59 18.00
N THR A 129 -4.82 -15.10 16.94
CA THR A 129 -4.14 -15.84 15.86
C THR A 129 -3.54 -14.94 14.78
N ARG A 130 -3.92 -13.65 14.76
CA ARG A 130 -3.38 -12.66 13.83
C ARG A 130 -2.24 -11.87 14.47
N LYS A 131 -1.09 -11.81 13.78
CA LYS A 131 0.03 -10.94 14.17
C LYS A 131 -0.32 -9.45 13.99
N GLY A 132 0.14 -8.62 14.92
CA GLY A 132 0.01 -7.16 14.86
C GLY A 132 -1.07 -6.59 15.79
N PRO A 133 -1.41 -5.29 15.65
CA PRO A 133 -2.35 -4.61 16.54
C PRO A 133 -3.74 -5.24 16.49
N ARG A 134 -4.49 -5.12 17.60
CA ARG A 134 -5.90 -5.52 17.66
C ARG A 134 -6.71 -4.78 16.60
N VAL A 135 -7.57 -5.52 15.91
CA VAL A 135 -8.46 -5.01 14.86
C VAL A 135 -9.88 -4.96 15.38
N GLY A 136 -10.53 -3.79 15.28
CA GLY A 136 -11.93 -3.60 15.66
C GLY A 136 -12.91 -4.18 14.63
N PHE A 137 -14.17 -4.30 15.03
CA PHE A 137 -15.23 -4.78 14.14
C PHE A 137 -15.42 -3.82 12.94
N PRO A 138 -15.74 -4.32 11.72
CA PRO A 138 -15.89 -3.46 10.55
C PRO A 138 -16.97 -2.38 10.72
N SER A 139 -16.70 -1.19 10.17
CA SER A 139 -17.62 -0.05 10.18
C SER A 139 -18.30 0.17 8.83
N PHE A 140 -19.42 0.89 8.84
CA PHE A 140 -20.10 1.30 7.62
C PHE A 140 -19.25 2.29 6.83
N LYS A 141 -19.26 2.17 5.51
CA LYS A 141 -18.58 3.08 4.58
C LYS A 141 -19.47 4.27 4.26
N SER A 142 -18.95 5.47 4.48
CA SER A 142 -19.62 6.72 4.09
C SER A 142 -19.36 7.06 2.62
N LYS A 143 -20.09 8.03 2.06
CA LYS A 143 -19.80 8.55 0.70
C LYS A 143 -18.40 9.18 0.60
N ARG A 144 -17.82 9.59 1.74
CA ARG A 144 -16.47 10.16 1.84
C ARG A 144 -15.38 9.11 2.02
N SER A 145 -15.74 7.85 2.25
CA SER A 145 -14.78 6.74 2.24
C SER A 145 -14.15 6.60 0.86
N THR A 146 -12.97 5.98 0.80
CA THR A 146 -12.29 5.75 -0.48
C THR A 146 -13.20 5.05 -1.49
N ARG A 147 -13.49 5.74 -2.59
CA ARG A 147 -14.24 5.24 -3.73
C ARG A 147 -13.37 4.23 -4.47
N ALA A 148 -13.72 2.95 -4.43
CA ALA A 148 -12.94 1.91 -5.06
C ALA A 148 -13.79 0.67 -5.38
N PHE A 149 -13.43 -0.01 -6.45
CA PHE A 149 -13.99 -1.28 -6.88
C PHE A 149 -12.94 -2.04 -7.72
N ALA A 150 -13.23 -3.27 -8.09
CA ALA A 150 -12.31 -4.07 -8.90
C ALA A 150 -13.05 -5.00 -9.85
N PHE A 151 -12.29 -5.47 -10.84
CA PHE A 151 -12.69 -6.45 -11.83
C PHE A 151 -11.68 -7.59 -11.82
N THR A 152 -12.17 -8.82 -11.74
CA THR A 152 -11.36 -10.04 -11.92
C THR A 152 -11.79 -10.87 -13.12
N THR A 153 -12.94 -10.53 -13.71
CA THR A 153 -13.53 -11.18 -14.88
C THR A 153 -14.01 -10.14 -15.90
N GLY A 154 -14.29 -10.59 -17.13
CA GLY A 154 -14.67 -9.73 -18.25
C GLY A 154 -13.48 -9.14 -19.00
N THR A 155 -13.77 -8.23 -19.94
CA THR A 155 -12.76 -7.59 -20.78
C THR A 155 -11.91 -6.62 -19.96
N ILE A 156 -10.68 -7.05 -19.63
CA ILE A 156 -9.66 -6.23 -18.98
C ILE A 156 -8.44 -6.22 -19.89
N ARG A 157 -8.19 -5.11 -20.58
CA ARG A 157 -7.07 -5.01 -21.52
C ARG A 157 -6.49 -3.61 -21.60
N VAL A 158 -5.26 -3.57 -22.07
CA VAL A 158 -4.55 -2.35 -22.47
C VAL A 158 -4.64 -2.25 -23.98
N GLU A 159 -5.01 -1.08 -24.51
CA GLU A 159 -5.21 -0.91 -25.95
C GLU A 159 -3.89 -0.78 -26.75
N PRO A 160 -3.90 -1.13 -28.05
CA PRO A 160 -2.72 -1.02 -28.92
C PRO A 160 -2.11 0.38 -29.00
N ASP A 161 -2.93 1.43 -28.92
CA ASP A 161 -2.50 2.84 -28.98
C ASP A 161 -1.65 3.31 -27.79
N ARG A 162 -1.52 2.47 -26.76
CA ARG A 162 -0.76 2.72 -25.53
C ARG A 162 -1.28 3.87 -24.65
N HIS A 163 -2.48 4.35 -24.91
CA HIS A 163 -3.10 5.47 -24.19
C HIS A 163 -4.54 5.20 -23.75
N HIS A 164 -5.06 4.01 -24.05
CA HIS A 164 -6.36 3.58 -23.56
C HIS A 164 -6.33 2.22 -22.86
N VAL A 165 -7.33 1.99 -22.03
CA VAL A 165 -7.62 0.71 -21.37
C VAL A 165 -9.10 0.41 -21.49
N THR A 166 -9.47 -0.85 -21.72
CA THR A 166 -10.87 -1.27 -21.68
C THR A 166 -11.17 -2.01 -20.38
N LEU A 167 -12.24 -1.59 -19.70
CA LEU A 167 -12.75 -2.21 -18.48
C LEU A 167 -14.22 -2.63 -18.64
N PRO A 168 -14.69 -3.69 -17.94
CA PRO A 168 -16.06 -4.16 -18.05
C PRO A 168 -17.06 -3.07 -17.66
N ARG A 169 -18.14 -2.91 -18.45
CA ARG A 169 -19.23 -1.91 -18.27
C ARG A 169 -18.81 -0.43 -18.31
N LEU A 170 -17.51 -0.13 -18.40
CA LEU A 170 -16.98 1.23 -18.51
C LEU A 170 -16.48 1.55 -19.93
N GLY A 171 -16.27 0.53 -20.76
CA GLY A 171 -15.76 0.69 -22.12
C GLY A 171 -14.28 1.08 -22.13
N THR A 172 -13.88 1.77 -23.20
CA THR A 172 -12.52 2.23 -23.43
C THR A 172 -12.30 3.58 -22.77
N LEU A 173 -11.37 3.63 -21.82
CA LEU A 173 -11.02 4.80 -21.03
C LEU A 173 -9.63 5.28 -21.43
N ARG A 174 -9.48 6.59 -21.64
CA ARG A 174 -8.17 7.21 -21.83
C ARG A 174 -7.38 7.17 -20.51
N VAL A 175 -6.06 7.05 -20.61
CA VAL A 175 -5.14 7.24 -19.50
C VAL A 175 -4.19 8.40 -19.78
N HIS A 176 -3.74 9.08 -18.73
CA HIS A 176 -2.79 10.17 -18.85
C HIS A 176 -1.38 9.67 -19.21
N GLU A 177 -0.93 8.57 -18.61
CA GLU A 177 0.39 8.01 -18.85
C GLU A 177 0.36 6.94 -19.96
N SER A 178 1.49 6.76 -20.66
CA SER A 178 1.60 5.69 -21.65
C SER A 178 1.61 4.30 -20.98
N THR A 179 0.79 3.40 -21.48
CA THR A 179 0.71 1.99 -21.05
C THR A 179 1.78 1.10 -21.71
N ARG A 180 2.67 1.69 -22.54
CA ARG A 180 3.71 1.01 -23.33
C ARG A 180 4.46 -0.08 -22.56
N LYS A 181 4.82 0.16 -21.30
CA LYS A 181 5.58 -0.80 -20.49
C LYS A 181 4.80 -2.09 -20.23
N LEU A 182 3.54 -1.99 -19.87
CA LEU A 182 2.68 -3.16 -19.68
C LEU A 182 2.32 -3.78 -21.03
N ALA A 183 1.95 -2.96 -22.01
CA ALA A 183 1.56 -3.43 -23.34
C ALA A 183 2.62 -4.33 -23.98
N ARG A 184 3.90 -3.89 -24.00
CA ARG A 184 5.01 -4.71 -24.51
C ARG A 184 5.14 -6.05 -23.78
N ARG A 185 4.95 -6.05 -22.45
CA ARG A 185 5.03 -7.30 -21.66
C ARG A 185 3.92 -8.27 -22.02
N LEU A 186 2.70 -7.77 -22.25
CA LEU A 186 1.56 -8.58 -22.69
C LEU A 186 1.79 -9.16 -24.09
N GLU A 187 2.30 -8.35 -25.01
CA GLU A 187 2.61 -8.76 -26.40
C GLU A 187 3.69 -9.85 -26.46
N HIS A 188 4.73 -9.70 -25.66
CA HIS A 188 5.79 -10.71 -25.53
C HIS A 188 5.38 -11.90 -24.64
N ARG A 189 4.14 -11.96 -24.15
CA ARG A 189 3.64 -13.01 -23.23
C ARG A 189 4.47 -13.18 -21.94
N THR A 190 5.19 -12.12 -21.54
CA THR A 190 5.97 -12.04 -20.29
C THR A 190 5.18 -11.37 -19.16
N ALA A 191 3.89 -11.13 -19.36
CA ALA A 191 2.96 -10.72 -18.33
C ALA A 191 1.54 -11.20 -18.61
N ARG A 192 0.74 -11.33 -17.55
CA ARG A 192 -0.71 -11.56 -17.64
C ARG A 192 -1.44 -10.72 -16.59
N ILE A 193 -2.45 -9.97 -17.02
CA ILE A 193 -3.34 -9.22 -16.11
C ILE A 193 -4.23 -10.23 -15.36
N LEU A 194 -4.26 -10.13 -14.03
CA LEU A 194 -5.13 -10.93 -13.17
C LEU A 194 -6.35 -10.16 -12.67
N LYS A 195 -6.19 -8.85 -12.44
CA LYS A 195 -7.18 -8.00 -11.79
C LYS A 195 -6.96 -6.55 -12.17
N ALA A 196 -8.03 -5.80 -12.40
CA ALA A 196 -8.02 -4.35 -12.44
C ALA A 196 -8.70 -3.80 -11.19
N THR A 197 -8.03 -2.93 -10.42
CA THR A 197 -8.63 -2.21 -9.30
C THR A 197 -8.74 -0.75 -9.66
N VAL A 198 -9.95 -0.20 -9.62
CA VAL A 198 -10.19 1.22 -9.87
C VAL A 198 -10.42 1.91 -8.53
N ARG A 199 -9.72 3.02 -8.29
CA ARG A 199 -9.80 3.78 -7.06
C ARG A 199 -9.73 5.28 -7.36
N PHE A 200 -10.58 6.07 -6.72
CA PHE A 200 -10.36 7.51 -6.64
C PHE A 200 -9.37 7.81 -5.53
N GLU A 201 -8.19 8.28 -5.91
CA GLU A 201 -7.16 8.70 -4.97
C GLU A 201 -6.52 9.97 -5.51
N ARG A 202 -6.16 10.88 -4.59
CA ARG A 202 -5.40 12.06 -4.95
C ARG A 202 -6.03 12.92 -6.07
N GLY A 203 -7.35 13.09 -6.01
CA GLY A 203 -8.09 13.94 -6.96
C GLY A 203 -8.31 13.32 -8.33
N ARG A 204 -7.91 12.07 -8.56
CA ARG A 204 -8.04 11.39 -9.85
C ARG A 204 -8.53 9.96 -9.69
N TRP A 205 -9.15 9.44 -10.74
CA TRP A 205 -9.40 8.01 -10.85
C TRP A 205 -8.14 7.31 -11.31
N LEU A 206 -7.74 6.25 -10.61
CA LEU A 206 -6.58 5.44 -10.93
C LEU A 206 -7.04 4.00 -11.20
N VAL A 207 -6.52 3.40 -12.26
CA VAL A 207 -6.63 1.96 -12.50
C VAL A 207 -5.30 1.30 -12.16
N SER A 208 -5.35 0.21 -11.38
CA SER A 208 -4.19 -0.61 -11.05
C SER A 208 -4.39 -2.03 -11.54
N PHE A 209 -3.60 -2.44 -12.53
CA PHE A 209 -3.55 -3.80 -13.03
C PHE A 209 -2.60 -4.63 -12.20
N THR A 210 -3.13 -5.58 -11.43
CA THR A 210 -2.32 -6.62 -10.82
C THR A 210 -1.98 -7.65 -11.89
N CYS A 211 -0.70 -7.80 -12.16
CA CYS A 211 -0.18 -8.70 -13.18
C CYS A 211 0.75 -9.73 -12.56
N VAL A 212 0.77 -10.95 -13.08
CA VAL A 212 1.99 -11.76 -13.01
C VAL A 212 2.92 -11.29 -14.12
N VAL A 213 4.20 -11.11 -13.80
CA VAL A 213 5.22 -10.64 -14.73
C VAL A 213 6.43 -11.56 -14.61
N GLU A 214 6.91 -12.05 -15.74
CA GLU A 214 8.17 -12.77 -15.83
C GLU A 214 9.35 -11.80 -15.64
N ARG A 215 10.22 -12.14 -14.71
CA ARG A 215 11.44 -11.39 -14.42
C ARG A 215 12.62 -12.32 -14.56
N ALA A 216 13.42 -12.11 -15.60
CA ALA A 216 14.74 -12.70 -15.67
C ALA A 216 15.52 -12.32 -14.42
N ALA A 217 16.20 -13.28 -13.81
CA ALA A 217 17.00 -13.09 -12.62
C ALA A 217 18.32 -12.37 -12.93
N SER A 218 18.27 -11.22 -13.61
CA SER A 218 19.46 -10.44 -13.94
C SER A 218 19.26 -8.95 -13.74
N ARG A 219 20.38 -8.30 -13.41
CA ARG A 219 20.49 -6.85 -13.40
C ARG A 219 20.32 -6.31 -14.84
N PRO A 220 19.68 -5.15 -15.02
CA PRO A 220 19.62 -4.53 -16.35
C PRO A 220 21.01 -4.15 -16.85
N GLY A 221 21.40 -4.62 -18.05
CA GLY A 221 22.73 -4.38 -18.61
C GLY A 221 23.08 -2.90 -18.89
N HIS A 222 22.08 -2.01 -18.94
CA HIS A 222 22.30 -0.58 -19.13
C HIS A 222 22.70 0.17 -17.85
N VAL A 223 22.67 -0.48 -16.67
CA VAL A 223 22.97 0.17 -15.39
C VAL A 223 24.40 -0.16 -14.95
N LYS A 224 25.23 0.87 -14.81
CA LYS A 224 26.59 0.74 -14.26
C LYS A 224 26.54 0.25 -12.81
N ARG A 225 27.33 -0.78 -12.49
CA ARG A 225 27.57 -1.20 -11.10
C ARG A 225 28.39 -0.13 -10.38
N LEU A 226 27.89 0.35 -9.25
CA LEU A 226 28.59 1.36 -8.43
C LEU A 226 29.54 0.71 -7.41
N ALA A 227 29.12 -0.41 -6.83
CA ALA A 227 29.90 -1.29 -5.96
C ALA A 227 29.19 -2.67 -5.86
N PRO A 228 29.87 -3.74 -5.42
CA PRO A 228 29.22 -5.03 -5.15
C PRO A 228 28.30 -4.96 -3.91
N VAL A 229 28.79 -4.40 -2.80
CA VAL A 229 28.06 -4.31 -1.52
C VAL A 229 27.94 -2.84 -1.12
N VAL A 230 26.78 -2.45 -0.60
CA VAL A 230 26.54 -1.13 -0.02
C VAL A 230 25.73 -1.24 1.27
N GLY A 231 26.05 -0.41 2.25
CA GLY A 231 25.20 -0.16 3.41
C GLY A 231 24.48 1.16 3.26
N VAL A 232 23.21 1.20 3.66
CA VAL A 232 22.29 2.30 3.43
C VAL A 232 21.68 2.71 4.76
N ASP A 233 22.17 3.82 5.28
CA ASP A 233 21.57 4.53 6.42
C ASP A 233 20.48 5.46 5.92
N VAL A 234 19.33 5.47 6.59
CA VAL A 234 18.16 6.25 6.17
C VAL A 234 17.71 7.20 7.27
N GLY A 235 17.57 8.48 6.92
CA GLY A 235 17.37 9.52 7.90
C GLY A 235 16.32 10.56 7.50
N VAL A 236 16.20 11.58 8.33
CA VAL A 236 15.29 12.73 8.12
C VAL A 236 15.98 13.99 7.63
N LYS A 237 17.31 14.10 7.83
CA LYS A 237 18.15 15.20 7.31
C LYS A 237 18.66 14.79 5.93
N ASP A 238 19.45 13.73 5.90
CA ASP A 238 19.79 12.99 4.70
C ASP A 238 18.80 11.83 4.62
N LEU A 239 18.02 11.79 3.54
CA LEU A 239 17.06 10.73 3.31
C LEU A 239 17.79 9.39 3.19
N ILE A 240 18.96 9.41 2.56
CA ILE A 240 19.85 8.27 2.39
C ILE A 240 21.30 8.72 2.45
N VAL A 241 22.12 8.00 3.21
CA VAL A 241 23.59 7.95 3.07
C VAL A 241 23.97 6.51 2.78
N ALA A 242 24.74 6.30 1.71
CA ALA A 242 25.15 4.97 1.29
C ALA A 242 26.66 4.88 1.10
N ALA A 243 27.27 3.86 1.68
CA ALA A 243 28.71 3.66 1.69
C ALA A 243 29.09 2.18 1.49
N THR A 244 30.29 1.96 0.98
CA THR A 244 30.86 0.62 0.81
C THR A 244 31.58 0.15 2.07
N PRO A 245 31.89 -1.16 2.20
CA PRO A 245 32.56 -1.70 3.40
C PRO A 245 33.95 -1.10 3.69
N ASP A 246 34.63 -0.61 2.65
CA ASP A 246 35.94 0.06 2.67
C ASP A 246 35.86 1.55 3.04
N GLY A 247 34.67 2.10 3.29
CA GLY A 247 34.52 3.47 3.79
C GLY A 247 34.17 4.52 2.74
N ARG A 248 34.08 4.15 1.45
CA ARG A 248 33.76 5.10 0.39
C ARG A 248 32.26 5.42 0.37
N GLU A 249 31.93 6.70 0.54
CA GLU A 249 30.57 7.20 0.29
C GLU A 249 30.27 7.15 -1.21
N VAL A 250 29.17 6.50 -1.58
CA VAL A 250 28.77 6.29 -2.99
C VAL A 250 27.51 7.02 -3.38
N LEU A 251 26.67 7.39 -2.41
CA LEU A 251 25.43 8.13 -2.65
C LEU A 251 24.99 8.85 -1.37
N ARG A 252 24.73 10.15 -1.47
CA ARG A 252 24.03 10.93 -0.44
C ARG A 252 22.89 11.72 -1.04
N VAL A 253 21.74 11.64 -0.38
CA VAL A 253 20.49 12.19 -0.88
C VAL A 253 19.82 12.95 0.25
N GLN A 254 19.90 14.28 0.20
CA GLN A 254 19.29 15.16 1.21
C GLN A 254 17.76 15.10 1.18
N ALA A 255 17.08 15.27 2.32
CA ALA A 255 15.63 15.42 2.32
C ALA A 255 15.21 16.65 1.45
N PRO A 256 14.18 16.53 0.60
CA PRO A 256 13.81 17.61 -0.32
C PRO A 256 13.37 18.87 0.42
N LYS A 257 13.94 20.03 0.06
CA LYS A 257 13.48 21.34 0.54
C LYS A 257 12.02 21.59 0.15
N GLU A 258 11.55 20.96 -0.92
CA GLU A 258 10.19 20.99 -1.43
C GLU A 258 9.16 20.58 -0.38
N PHE A 259 9.48 19.67 0.54
CA PHE A 259 8.60 19.32 1.66
C PHE A 259 8.45 20.49 2.65
N THR A 260 9.51 21.26 2.88
CA THR A 260 9.49 22.47 3.70
C THR A 260 8.67 23.58 3.03
N HIS A 261 8.84 23.80 1.72
CA HIS A 261 8.01 24.74 0.95
C HIS A 261 6.53 24.33 0.94
N ALA A 262 6.26 23.06 0.69
CA ALA A 262 4.90 22.53 0.70
C ALA A 262 4.23 22.66 2.06
N SER A 263 4.98 22.44 3.15
CA SER A 263 4.52 22.63 4.52
C SER A 263 4.15 24.10 4.81
N ARG A 264 4.94 25.06 4.33
CA ARG A 264 4.63 26.49 4.46
C ARG A 264 3.34 26.86 3.73
N LYS A 265 3.19 26.41 2.49
CA LYS A 265 1.99 26.63 1.68
C LYS A 265 0.75 25.99 2.33
N LEU A 266 0.87 24.75 2.80
CA LEU A 266 -0.21 24.05 3.51
C LEU A 266 -0.64 24.83 4.77
N ARG A 267 0.31 25.32 5.57
CA ARG A 267 0.02 26.12 6.76
C ARG A 267 -0.71 27.42 6.41
N ALA A 268 -0.31 28.09 5.32
CA ALA A 268 -0.98 29.31 4.86
C ALA A 268 -2.42 29.03 4.40
N LEU A 269 -2.64 27.96 3.63
CA LEU A 269 -3.97 27.54 3.19
C LEU A 269 -4.87 27.12 4.36
N GLN A 270 -4.33 26.38 5.33
CA GLN A 270 -5.08 25.98 6.54
C GLN A 270 -5.48 27.20 7.37
N ARG A 271 -4.59 28.18 7.55
CA ARG A 271 -4.92 29.46 8.21
C ARG A 271 -5.97 30.25 7.44
N LYS A 272 -5.91 30.26 6.11
CA LYS A 272 -6.92 30.89 5.26
C LYS A 272 -8.28 30.22 5.45
N ALA A 273 -8.34 28.89 5.39
CA ALA A 273 -9.57 28.13 5.60
C ALA A 273 -10.17 28.35 6.99
N ALA A 274 -9.34 28.45 8.03
CA ALA A 274 -9.79 28.69 9.40
C ALA A 274 -10.46 30.07 9.59
N ARG A 275 -10.09 31.07 8.77
CA ARG A 275 -10.71 32.41 8.77
C ARG A 275 -11.94 32.52 7.87
N GLN A 276 -12.25 31.49 7.09
CA GLN A 276 -13.39 31.48 6.18
C GLN A 276 -14.58 30.77 6.85
N GLN A 277 -15.79 31.06 6.39
CA GLN A 277 -17.01 30.40 6.87
C GLN A 277 -16.99 28.91 6.51
N GLY A 278 -16.66 28.09 7.49
CA GLY A 278 -16.65 26.62 7.42
C GLY A 278 -17.98 25.99 7.86
N PRO A 279 -18.04 24.64 7.86
CA PRO A 279 -19.27 23.88 8.10
C PRO A 279 -19.70 23.81 9.57
N TRP A 280 -18.87 24.34 10.47
CA TRP A 280 -19.14 24.43 11.90
C TRP A 280 -19.14 25.90 12.30
N ASP A 281 -20.17 26.31 13.01
CA ASP A 281 -20.25 27.61 13.66
C ASP A 281 -19.88 27.46 15.13
N ALA A 282 -18.82 28.14 15.56
CA ALA A 282 -18.35 28.07 16.93
C ALA A 282 -19.21 28.89 17.90
N VAL A 283 -20.00 29.85 17.40
CA VAL A 283 -20.84 30.71 18.25
C VAL A 283 -22.15 30.00 18.59
N THR A 284 -22.78 29.40 17.59
CA THR A 284 -24.06 28.70 17.76
C THR A 284 -23.90 27.21 18.04
N GLU A 285 -22.69 26.67 17.95
CA GLU A 285 -22.38 25.24 18.06
C GLU A 285 -23.23 24.36 17.12
N THR A 286 -23.55 24.89 15.94
CA THR A 286 -24.35 24.20 14.94
C THR A 286 -23.60 24.02 13.63
N ARG A 287 -24.07 23.06 12.82
CA ARG A 287 -23.60 22.92 11.45
C ARG A 287 -24.28 23.96 10.57
N ARG A 288 -23.50 24.52 9.65
CA ARG A 288 -23.98 25.44 8.62
C ARG A 288 -23.37 25.10 7.27
N GLU A 289 -23.91 25.69 6.22
CA GLU A 289 -23.34 25.54 4.89
C GLU A 289 -22.00 26.29 4.79
N PRO A 290 -20.93 25.64 4.32
CA PRO A 290 -19.64 26.30 4.15
C PRO A 290 -19.63 27.19 2.91
N SER A 291 -19.03 28.37 3.02
CA SER A 291 -18.88 29.32 1.91
C SER A 291 -18.13 28.71 0.72
N ASN A 292 -18.45 29.15 -0.51
CA ASN A 292 -17.74 28.77 -1.73
C ASN A 292 -16.22 29.02 -1.63
N ALA A 293 -15.83 30.12 -0.97
CA ALA A 293 -14.43 30.45 -0.74
C ALA A 293 -13.72 29.44 0.18
N TRP A 294 -14.40 28.94 1.21
CA TRP A 294 -13.87 27.89 2.09
C TRP A 294 -13.71 26.57 1.33
N GLN A 295 -14.71 26.18 0.53
CA GLN A 295 -14.67 24.95 -0.27
C GLN A 295 -13.50 24.97 -1.27
N ARG A 296 -13.29 26.08 -1.99
CA ARG A 296 -12.12 26.27 -2.87
C ARG A 296 -10.79 26.16 -2.13
N THR A 297 -10.68 26.74 -0.93
CA THR A 297 -9.46 26.62 -0.12
C THR A 297 -9.23 25.17 0.35
N GLN A 298 -10.28 24.43 0.73
CA GLN A 298 -10.16 23.02 1.08
C GLN A 298 -9.71 22.16 -0.11
N GLN A 299 -10.21 22.44 -1.31
CA GLN A 299 -9.73 21.78 -2.51
C GLN A 299 -8.23 22.05 -2.73
N ALA A 300 -7.80 23.31 -2.60
CA ALA A 300 -6.37 23.66 -2.69
C ALA A 300 -5.50 22.97 -1.62
N ILE A 301 -6.04 22.78 -0.40
CA ILE A 301 -5.39 21.98 0.66
C ILE A 301 -5.25 20.52 0.21
N ALA A 302 -6.31 19.93 -0.33
CA ALA A 302 -6.30 18.56 -0.83
C ALA A 302 -5.26 18.40 -1.96
N ASP A 303 -5.24 19.28 -2.95
CA ASP A 303 -4.29 19.26 -4.07
C ASP A 303 -2.84 19.38 -3.58
N GLN A 304 -2.61 20.19 -2.55
CA GLN A 304 -1.29 20.32 -1.94
C GLN A 304 -0.86 19.02 -1.25
N HIS A 305 -1.76 18.34 -0.53
CA HIS A 305 -1.49 17.01 0.04
C HIS A 305 -1.17 15.97 -1.04
N VAL A 306 -1.92 15.99 -2.14
CA VAL A 306 -1.67 15.13 -3.32
C VAL A 306 -0.27 15.34 -3.87
N ARG A 307 0.11 16.60 -4.10
CA ARG A 307 1.42 16.94 -4.66
C ARG A 307 2.55 16.42 -3.78
N VAL A 308 2.46 16.59 -2.46
CA VAL A 308 3.48 16.10 -1.51
C VAL A 308 3.56 14.57 -1.53
N ALA A 309 2.43 13.88 -1.53
CA ALA A 309 2.39 12.42 -1.58
C ALA A 309 3.01 11.88 -2.88
N ASN A 310 2.69 12.48 -4.03
CA ASN A 310 3.25 12.11 -5.34
C ASN A 310 4.77 12.35 -5.39
N LEU A 311 5.25 13.51 -4.93
CA LEU A 311 6.68 13.82 -4.89
C LEU A 311 7.46 12.84 -4.02
N ARG A 312 6.92 12.51 -2.84
CA ARG A 312 7.52 11.53 -1.93
C ARG A 312 7.59 10.15 -2.59
N GLN A 313 6.49 9.70 -3.18
CA GLN A 313 6.42 8.40 -3.82
C GLN A 313 7.36 8.28 -5.03
N ASP A 314 7.41 9.29 -5.89
CA ASP A 314 8.32 9.34 -7.05
C ASP A 314 9.79 9.23 -6.61
N ARG A 315 10.17 10.04 -5.61
CA ARG A 315 11.53 10.05 -5.08
C ARG A 315 11.92 8.70 -4.49
N LEU A 316 11.07 8.11 -3.64
CA LEU A 316 11.32 6.78 -3.07
C LEU A 316 11.45 5.73 -4.17
N HIS A 317 10.61 5.76 -5.21
CA HIS A 317 10.71 4.82 -6.31
C HIS A 317 12.00 5.01 -7.11
N LYS A 318 12.45 6.23 -7.38
CA LYS A 318 13.71 6.47 -8.09
C LYS A 318 14.90 5.94 -7.28
N LEU A 319 14.96 6.28 -5.99
CA LEU A 319 16.07 5.87 -5.11
C LEU A 319 16.15 4.36 -4.93
N THR A 320 15.03 3.71 -4.59
CA THR A 320 15.02 2.26 -4.39
C THR A 320 15.27 1.48 -5.69
N THR A 321 14.90 2.05 -6.85
CA THR A 321 15.27 1.47 -8.16
C THR A 321 16.76 1.61 -8.41
N LEU A 322 17.33 2.79 -8.19
CA LEU A 322 18.76 3.04 -8.35
C LEU A 322 19.58 2.08 -7.50
N LEU A 323 19.25 1.97 -6.19
CA LEU A 323 19.94 1.06 -5.27
C LEU A 323 19.84 -0.39 -5.75
N ALA A 324 18.62 -0.88 -6.02
CA ALA A 324 18.40 -2.26 -6.44
C ALA A 324 18.96 -2.59 -7.83
N GLN A 325 19.30 -1.62 -8.67
CA GLN A 325 19.97 -1.87 -9.95
C GLN A 325 21.49 -1.70 -9.87
N SER A 326 22.00 -0.94 -8.90
CA SER A 326 23.41 -0.53 -8.86
C SER A 326 24.28 -1.44 -8.00
N PHE A 327 23.70 -2.18 -7.05
CA PHE A 327 24.42 -2.99 -6.06
C PHE A 327 23.92 -4.44 -6.02
N ASP A 328 24.83 -5.39 -5.75
CA ASP A 328 24.46 -6.81 -5.62
C ASP A 328 23.90 -7.10 -4.24
N VAL A 329 24.48 -6.49 -3.21
CA VAL A 329 24.00 -6.60 -1.83
C VAL A 329 23.78 -5.22 -1.22
N ILE A 330 22.62 -5.05 -0.61
CA ILE A 330 22.20 -3.82 0.03
C ILE A 330 21.92 -4.13 1.51
N GLY A 331 22.76 -3.61 2.39
CA GLY A 331 22.55 -3.59 3.84
C GLY A 331 21.71 -2.39 4.25
N THR A 332 20.68 -2.60 5.06
CA THR A 332 19.90 -1.50 5.66
C THR A 332 19.40 -1.92 7.03
N GLU A 333 19.00 -0.97 7.85
CA GLU A 333 18.45 -1.24 9.18
C GLU A 333 16.96 -1.65 9.14
N THR A 334 16.56 -2.49 10.10
CA THR A 334 15.14 -2.78 10.35
C THR A 334 14.51 -1.64 11.16
N LEU A 335 13.89 -0.69 10.47
CA LEU A 335 13.24 0.44 11.12
C LEU A 335 11.85 0.13 11.68
N ALA A 336 11.71 0.26 12.99
CA ALA A 336 10.41 0.28 13.67
C ALA A 336 9.75 1.67 13.58
N VAL A 337 9.41 2.12 12.37
CA VAL A 337 8.87 3.48 12.09
C VAL A 337 7.69 3.85 12.98
N LYS A 338 6.79 2.89 13.27
CA LYS A 338 5.67 3.11 14.18
C LYS A 338 6.14 3.46 15.61
N ASN A 339 7.14 2.76 16.13
CA ASN A 339 7.69 3.01 17.46
C ASN A 339 8.40 4.37 17.53
N MET A 340 9.09 4.75 16.46
CA MET A 340 9.73 6.07 16.36
C MET A 340 8.72 7.22 16.40
N MET A 341 7.48 6.99 15.94
CA MET A 341 6.42 8.00 15.91
C MET A 341 5.48 7.95 17.14
N ALA A 342 5.46 6.84 17.89
CA ALA A 342 4.46 6.59 18.94
C ALA A 342 4.69 7.37 20.24
N ALA A 343 5.94 7.73 20.58
CA ALA A 343 6.29 8.31 21.87
C ALA A 343 6.85 9.74 21.74
N GLY A 344 6.13 10.74 22.26
CA GLY A 344 6.65 12.11 22.37
C GLY A 344 5.66 13.28 22.37
N GLY A 345 4.34 13.01 22.26
CA GLY A 345 3.30 14.03 22.34
C GLY A 345 3.51 15.23 21.40
N ALA A 346 3.02 16.41 21.79
CA ALA A 346 3.17 17.64 21.00
C ALA A 346 4.64 18.05 20.75
N ARG A 347 5.56 17.72 21.68
CA ARG A 347 6.98 18.11 21.61
C ARG A 347 7.74 17.45 20.45
N LYS A 348 7.31 16.26 19.99
CA LYS A 348 7.90 15.56 18.83
C LYS A 348 7.14 15.74 17.53
N LYS A 349 6.13 16.61 17.47
CA LYS A 349 5.30 16.81 16.26
C LYS A 349 6.13 17.17 15.02
N GLY A 350 7.21 17.94 15.20
CA GLY A 350 8.16 18.26 14.13
C GLY A 350 8.92 17.04 13.62
N LEU A 351 9.52 16.25 14.52
CA LEU A 351 10.25 15.04 14.18
C LEU A 351 9.35 13.97 13.55
N ASN A 352 8.16 13.74 14.12
CA ASN A 352 7.19 12.79 13.59
C ASN A 352 6.77 13.13 12.16
N ARG A 353 6.63 14.44 11.85
CA ARG A 353 6.37 14.89 10.49
C ARG A 353 7.55 14.60 9.57
N SER A 354 8.78 14.90 9.99
CA SER A 354 9.96 14.61 9.17
C SER A 354 10.16 13.11 8.92
N ILE A 355 9.86 12.25 9.90
CA ILE A 355 9.87 10.78 9.74
C ILE A 355 8.80 10.34 8.73
N ALA A 356 7.59 10.91 8.83
CA ALA A 356 6.52 10.62 7.88
C ALA A 356 6.88 11.12 6.46
N ASP A 357 7.52 12.28 6.35
CA ASP A 357 8.01 12.86 5.10
C ASP A 357 9.13 12.03 4.46
N ALA A 358 10.02 11.45 5.27
CA ALA A 358 11.06 10.54 4.81
C ALA A 358 10.49 9.22 4.27
N GLY A 359 9.33 8.77 4.77
CA GLY A 359 8.63 7.59 4.23
C GLY A 359 9.42 6.29 4.38
N LEU A 360 10.18 6.15 5.47
CA LEU A 360 11.15 5.07 5.70
C LEU A 360 10.55 3.66 5.59
N GLY A 361 9.32 3.45 6.07
CA GLY A 361 8.64 2.15 5.95
C GLY A 361 8.31 1.81 4.50
N GLU A 362 7.96 2.81 3.69
CA GLU A 362 7.72 2.65 2.25
C GLU A 362 9.05 2.43 1.50
N PHE A 363 10.14 3.08 1.91
CA PHE A 363 11.48 2.82 1.39
C PHE A 363 11.88 1.35 1.57
N SER A 364 11.81 0.82 2.79
CA SER A 364 12.15 -0.58 3.07
C SER A 364 11.24 -1.55 2.31
N ARG A 365 9.93 -1.27 2.23
CA ARG A 365 8.96 -2.07 1.46
C ARG A 365 9.28 -2.06 -0.04
N GLN A 366 9.71 -0.92 -0.57
CA GLN A 366 10.06 -0.80 -1.98
C GLN A 366 11.37 -1.49 -2.34
N LEU A 367 12.39 -1.42 -1.47
CA LEU A 367 13.61 -2.21 -1.66
C LEU A 367 13.28 -3.70 -1.68
N ASP A 368 12.47 -4.19 -0.73
CA ASP A 368 12.11 -5.61 -0.60
C ASP A 368 11.66 -6.25 -1.94
N TYR A 369 10.69 -5.62 -2.62
CA TYR A 369 10.23 -6.16 -3.90
C TYR A 369 11.17 -5.84 -5.07
N LYS A 370 11.91 -4.72 -5.04
CA LYS A 370 12.79 -4.33 -6.16
C LYS A 370 14.09 -5.09 -6.20
N THR A 371 14.65 -5.44 -5.05
CA THR A 371 15.83 -6.32 -4.99
C THR A 371 15.49 -7.68 -5.59
N THR A 372 14.28 -8.18 -5.32
CA THR A 372 13.72 -9.36 -6.01
C THR A 372 13.60 -9.18 -7.53
N TRP A 373 13.23 -7.98 -8.01
CA TRP A 373 13.09 -7.70 -9.46
C TRP A 373 14.40 -7.60 -10.23
N TYR A 374 15.51 -7.30 -9.56
CA TYR A 374 16.80 -7.00 -10.19
C TYR A 374 17.91 -7.95 -9.72
N SER A 375 17.56 -9.04 -9.03
CA SER A 375 18.48 -10.04 -8.46
C SER A 375 19.54 -9.46 -7.52
N SER A 376 19.18 -8.42 -6.78
CA SER A 376 19.98 -7.95 -5.65
C SER A 376 19.52 -8.63 -4.36
N ALA A 377 20.43 -8.78 -3.39
CA ALA A 377 20.12 -9.21 -2.05
C ALA A 377 19.85 -8.00 -1.14
N LEU A 378 18.76 -8.05 -0.38
CA LEU A 378 18.48 -7.10 0.70
C LEU A 378 18.81 -7.78 2.04
N VAL A 379 19.79 -7.24 2.76
CA VAL A 379 20.12 -7.65 4.12
C VAL A 379 19.59 -6.59 5.08
N LYS A 380 18.64 -6.99 5.93
CA LYS A 380 18.10 -6.12 6.97
C LYS A 380 18.80 -6.44 8.28
N ALA A 381 19.64 -5.52 8.75
CA ALA A 381 20.23 -5.63 10.07
C ALA A 381 19.12 -5.63 11.13
N ASP A 382 19.32 -6.44 12.18
CA ASP A 382 18.40 -6.47 13.30
C ASP A 382 18.23 -5.06 13.91
N ARG A 383 17.06 -4.80 14.48
CA ARG A 383 16.74 -3.49 15.08
C ARG A 383 17.73 -3.09 16.19
N TRP A 384 18.34 -4.05 16.87
CA TRP A 384 19.28 -3.81 17.96
C TRP A 384 20.74 -3.71 17.48
N TYR A 385 21.00 -3.88 16.18
CA TYR A 385 22.33 -3.72 15.63
C TYR A 385 22.82 -2.27 15.80
N PRO A 386 23.95 -2.03 16.51
CA PRO A 386 24.39 -0.68 16.87
C PRO A 386 25.13 0.02 15.74
N SER A 387 24.53 0.13 14.55
CA SER A 387 25.18 0.66 13.33
C SER A 387 25.84 2.03 13.54
N SER A 388 25.13 2.98 14.14
CA SER A 388 25.63 4.35 14.38
C SER A 388 26.59 4.47 15.57
N LYS A 389 26.50 3.55 16.53
CA LYS A 389 27.32 3.52 17.76
C LYS A 389 28.63 2.75 17.59
N THR A 390 28.68 1.82 16.64
CA THR A 390 29.89 1.05 16.33
C THR A 390 30.86 1.93 15.56
N CYS A 391 32.12 1.98 15.96
CA CYS A 391 33.16 2.71 15.26
C CYS A 391 33.55 1.95 13.98
N SER A 392 33.41 2.58 12.81
CA SER A 392 33.85 1.99 11.54
C SER A 392 35.39 1.90 11.40
N GLY A 393 36.15 2.57 12.27
CA GLY A 393 37.61 2.47 12.32
C GLY A 393 38.09 1.22 13.07
N CYS A 394 37.64 1.02 14.31
CA CYS A 394 38.17 -0.02 15.20
C CYS A 394 37.13 -1.02 15.74
N GLY A 395 35.84 -0.86 15.42
CA GLY A 395 34.77 -1.78 15.84
C GLY A 395 34.26 -1.59 17.28
N SER A 396 34.85 -0.67 18.06
CA SER A 396 34.37 -0.36 19.42
C SER A 396 32.93 0.17 19.39
N VAL A 397 32.12 -0.17 20.39
CA VAL A 397 30.72 0.27 20.47
C VAL A 397 30.56 1.31 21.56
N LYS A 398 30.15 2.52 21.18
CA LYS A 398 29.83 3.58 22.15
C LYS A 398 28.66 3.19 23.05
N ALA A 399 28.79 3.44 24.35
CA ALA A 399 27.70 3.28 25.29
C ALA A 399 26.55 4.28 25.00
N LYS A 400 26.90 5.56 24.82
CA LYS A 400 25.95 6.66 24.61
C LYS A 400 26.29 7.42 23.31
N LEU A 401 25.25 7.66 22.50
CA LEU A 401 25.31 8.51 21.33
C LEU A 401 23.94 9.18 21.19
N SER A 402 23.92 10.51 21.21
CA SER A 402 22.69 11.29 21.15
C SER A 402 22.25 11.56 19.71
N LEU A 403 20.98 11.89 19.52
CA LEU A 403 20.47 12.27 18.19
C LEU A 403 21.07 13.60 17.70
N SER A 404 21.49 14.48 18.62
CA SER A 404 22.16 15.76 18.33
C SER A 404 23.58 15.57 17.83
N ASP A 405 24.25 14.47 18.17
CA ASP A 405 25.60 14.17 17.72
C ASP A 405 25.57 13.88 16.21
N ARG A 406 26.20 14.77 15.44
CA ARG A 406 26.29 14.64 13.97
C ARG A 406 27.61 14.02 13.52
N LEU A 407 28.62 14.09 14.37
CA LEU A 407 29.88 13.40 14.20
C LEU A 407 29.94 12.23 15.17
N HIS A 408 30.45 11.11 14.70
CA HIS A 408 30.92 10.01 15.51
C HIS A 408 32.42 10.24 15.78
N VAL A 409 32.77 10.42 17.05
CA VAL A 409 34.16 10.56 17.52
C VAL A 409 34.47 9.34 18.37
N CYS A 410 35.41 8.48 18.00
CA CYS A 410 35.61 7.20 18.69
C CYS A 410 36.12 7.38 20.13
N ASP A 411 35.60 6.61 21.11
CA ASP A 411 36.07 6.67 22.51
C ASP A 411 37.35 5.85 22.75
N ASN A 412 37.78 5.04 21.77
CA ASN A 412 39.07 4.33 21.80
C ASN A 412 40.19 5.29 21.36
N GLU A 413 41.13 5.55 22.25
CA GLU A 413 42.29 6.44 22.07
C GLU A 413 43.23 5.97 20.95
N ASP A 414 43.33 4.65 20.72
CA ASP A 414 44.16 4.07 19.65
C ASP A 414 43.51 4.18 18.26
N CYS A 415 42.29 4.70 18.17
CA CYS A 415 41.58 4.83 16.91
C CYS A 415 41.74 6.24 16.34
N GLY A 416 42.20 6.36 15.09
CA GLY A 416 42.30 7.66 14.41
C GLY A 416 40.99 8.45 14.30
N LEU A 417 39.83 7.79 14.43
CA LEU A 417 38.51 8.45 14.50
C LEU A 417 38.22 9.12 15.86
N ASN A 418 39.07 8.93 16.88
CA ASN A 418 39.03 9.71 18.12
C ASN A 418 39.42 11.18 17.87
N ILE A 419 40.36 11.41 16.96
CA ILE A 419 40.84 12.76 16.62
C ILE A 419 40.08 13.33 15.43
N THR A 420 40.00 12.56 14.33
CA THR A 420 39.44 13.05 13.07
C THR A 420 37.91 13.11 13.08
N GLY A 421 37.26 12.20 13.81
CA GLY A 421 35.82 12.00 13.74
C GLY A 421 35.33 11.58 12.35
N ILE A 422 34.05 11.24 12.24
CA ILE A 422 33.39 10.94 10.96
C ILE A 422 31.92 11.33 11.02
N ASP A 423 31.30 11.70 9.89
CA ASP A 423 29.85 11.88 9.82
C ASP A 423 29.13 10.63 10.35
N ARG A 424 28.19 10.82 11.30
CA ARG A 424 27.54 9.71 12.01
C ARG A 424 26.76 8.80 11.05
N ASP A 425 26.07 9.40 10.09
CA ASP A 425 25.22 8.68 9.13
C ASP A 425 26.11 7.93 8.12
N LEU A 426 27.28 8.48 7.73
CA LEU A 426 28.32 7.76 6.99
C LEU A 426 28.89 6.57 7.78
N ASN A 427 29.24 6.77 9.05
CA ASN A 427 29.71 5.67 9.92
C ASN A 427 28.70 4.53 10.00
N ALA A 428 27.42 4.86 10.19
CA ALA A 428 26.34 3.88 10.20
C ALA A 428 26.24 3.11 8.86
N ALA A 429 26.33 3.83 7.72
CA ALA A 429 26.29 3.21 6.40
C ALA A 429 27.46 2.23 6.18
N ILE A 430 28.68 2.56 6.62
CA ILE A 430 29.85 1.68 6.51
C ILE A 430 29.63 0.38 7.32
N ASN A 431 29.14 0.51 8.56
CA ASN A 431 28.87 -0.65 9.40
C ASN A 431 27.76 -1.54 8.83
N LEU A 432 26.69 -0.95 8.28
CA LEU A 432 25.64 -1.69 7.58
C LEU A 432 26.18 -2.44 6.35
N ALA A 433 27.14 -1.85 5.62
CA ALA A 433 27.77 -2.48 4.47
C ALA A 433 28.59 -3.71 4.90
N ARG A 434 29.36 -3.59 5.98
CA ARG A 434 30.15 -4.69 6.56
C ARG A 434 29.26 -5.79 7.11
N TYR A 435 28.19 -5.43 7.82
CA TYR A 435 27.18 -6.39 8.29
C TYR A 435 26.59 -7.18 7.12
N ALA A 436 26.18 -6.49 6.05
CA ALA A 436 25.61 -7.14 4.87
C ALA A 436 26.60 -8.05 4.14
N ARG A 437 27.88 -7.65 4.07
CA ARG A 437 28.96 -8.48 3.51
C ARG A 437 29.15 -9.76 4.33
N ALA A 438 29.20 -9.64 5.66
CA ALA A 438 29.38 -10.79 6.55
C ALA A 438 28.21 -11.79 6.44
N GLU A 439 26.97 -11.29 6.43
CA GLU A 439 25.77 -12.10 6.23
C GLU A 439 25.74 -12.80 4.86
N GLN A 440 26.27 -12.14 3.82
CA GLN A 440 26.41 -12.76 2.51
C GLN A 440 27.43 -13.91 2.55
N SER A 441 28.62 -13.70 3.11
CA SER A 441 29.65 -14.74 3.23
C SER A 441 29.15 -15.94 4.04
N ALA A 442 28.52 -15.71 5.18
CA ALA A 442 27.97 -16.79 6.02
C ALA A 442 26.90 -17.65 5.32
N ARG A 443 26.19 -17.11 4.32
CA ARG A 443 25.24 -17.88 3.50
C ARG A 443 25.92 -18.79 2.48
N PHE A 444 27.10 -18.40 2.00
CA PHE A 444 27.91 -19.22 1.10
C PHE A 444 28.61 -20.35 1.87
N ASP A 445 29.15 -20.06 3.06
CA ASP A 445 29.90 -21.03 3.87
C ASP A 445 29.01 -22.13 4.48
N ASN A 446 27.74 -21.81 4.79
CA ASN A 446 26.77 -22.78 5.34
C ASN A 446 26.04 -23.61 4.28
N GLY A 447 26.59 -23.75 3.07
CA GLY A 447 26.11 -24.67 2.05
C GLY A 447 24.63 -24.52 1.70
N GLY A 448 24.24 -23.40 1.08
CA GLY A 448 22.99 -23.30 0.32
C GLY A 448 21.71 -23.71 1.05
N ALA A 449 21.64 -23.60 2.38
CA ALA A 449 20.40 -23.85 3.10
C ALA A 449 19.41 -22.72 2.79
N ASP A 450 18.45 -23.03 1.92
CA ASP A 450 17.30 -22.21 1.52
C ASP A 450 16.50 -21.73 2.74
N ARG A 451 17.00 -20.69 3.41
CA ARG A 451 16.13 -19.81 4.20
C ARG A 451 15.32 -19.04 3.17
N LYS A 452 14.18 -19.64 2.78
CA LYS A 452 13.09 -19.00 2.05
C LYS A 452 13.04 -17.54 2.48
N THR A 453 13.52 -16.64 1.62
CA THR A 453 13.16 -15.23 1.72
C THR A 453 11.66 -15.23 1.82
N THR A 454 11.16 -14.91 3.00
CA THR A 454 9.74 -14.78 3.26
C THR A 454 9.32 -13.55 2.49
N ALA A 455 9.04 -13.74 1.19
CA ALA A 455 8.21 -12.83 0.43
C ALA A 455 6.97 -12.63 1.30
N PRO A 456 6.75 -11.43 1.87
CA PRO A 456 5.58 -11.21 2.70
C PRO A 456 4.37 -11.49 1.83
N ALA A 457 3.55 -12.44 2.29
CA ALA A 457 2.32 -12.94 1.70
C ALA A 457 1.84 -12.11 0.51
N ALA A 458 2.06 -12.66 -0.69
CA ALA A 458 1.46 -12.21 -1.92
C ALA A 458 0.00 -11.80 -1.65
N LEU A 459 -0.35 -10.55 -1.96
CA LEU A 459 -1.74 -10.10 -1.97
C LEU A 459 -2.54 -11.07 -2.84
N VAL A 460 -3.42 -11.83 -2.18
CA VAL A 460 -4.16 -12.95 -2.76
C VAL A 460 -5.16 -12.40 -3.79
N ALA A 461 -4.79 -12.47 -5.06
CA ALA A 461 -5.75 -12.44 -6.15
C ALA A 461 -6.50 -13.78 -6.14
N MET A 462 -7.73 -13.79 -5.62
CA MET A 462 -8.65 -14.91 -5.84
C MET A 462 -9.32 -14.66 -7.19
N LYS A 463 -9.14 -15.59 -8.12
CA LYS A 463 -9.96 -15.73 -9.33
C LYS A 463 -11.33 -16.29 -8.87
N PRO A 464 -12.46 -15.58 -9.02
CA PRO A 464 -13.75 -16.23 -8.91
C PRO A 464 -13.99 -17.08 -10.16
N GLU A 465 -14.41 -18.32 -9.95
CA GLU A 465 -14.85 -19.21 -11.03
C GLU A 465 -16.05 -18.60 -11.77
N SER A 466 -16.02 -18.72 -13.09
CA SER A 466 -17.19 -18.62 -13.96
C SER A 466 -17.94 -19.94 -13.87
N SER A 467 -19.16 -19.92 -13.32
CA SER A 467 -20.13 -20.97 -13.62
C SER A 467 -20.88 -20.53 -14.87
N ASP A 468 -20.54 -21.12 -16.01
CA ASP A 468 -21.45 -21.20 -17.14
C ASP A 468 -22.70 -21.97 -16.68
N GLY A 469 -23.85 -21.35 -16.88
CA GLY A 469 -25.16 -21.84 -16.47
C GLY A 469 -26.21 -21.17 -17.33
N SER A 470 -26.07 -21.30 -18.65
CA SER A 470 -27.12 -21.04 -19.61
C SER A 470 -28.20 -22.12 -19.45
N ALA A 471 -29.30 -21.78 -18.79
CA ALA A 471 -30.54 -22.53 -18.92
C ALA A 471 -31.38 -21.86 -20.01
N SER A 472 -31.33 -22.40 -21.23
CA SER A 472 -32.34 -22.14 -22.26
C SER A 472 -33.66 -22.80 -21.82
N PRO A 473 -34.82 -22.14 -21.96
CA PRO A 473 -36.09 -22.77 -21.69
C PRO A 473 -36.44 -23.76 -22.81
N LYS A 474 -36.74 -25.00 -22.45
CA LYS A 474 -37.38 -25.96 -23.36
C LYS A 474 -38.83 -25.53 -23.56
N SER A 475 -39.21 -25.36 -24.82
CA SER A 475 -40.59 -25.24 -25.28
C SER A 475 -41.33 -26.56 -25.08
N GLU A 476 -42.48 -26.51 -24.42
CA GLU A 476 -43.55 -27.50 -24.55
C GLU A 476 -44.30 -27.27 -25.87
N ALA A 477 -44.47 -28.32 -26.66
CA ALA A 477 -45.66 -28.57 -27.48
C ALA A 477 -45.62 -30.02 -27.97
N ALA A 478 -46.67 -30.76 -27.60
CA ALA A 478 -47.20 -32.04 -28.13
C ALA A 478 -46.20 -33.18 -28.44
#